data_AF-X1W266-F1
#
_entry.id   AF-X1W266-F1
#
_cell.length_a   1.000
_cell.length_b   1.000
_cell.length_c   1.000
_cell.angle_alpha   90.00
_cell.angle_beta   90.00
_cell.angle_gamma   90.00
#
_symmetry.space_group_name_H-M   'P 1'
#
loop_
_entity.id
_entity.type
_entity.pdbx_description
1 polymer ?
#
loop_
_entity_poly.entity_id
_entity_poly.type
_entity_poly.pdbx_seq_one_letter_code
_entity_poly.pdbx_strand_id
1 'polypeptide(L)'
;KKNDMLDNTLIMFLADNGGCAEELIPPGKGFLKGRIAHEYTKTGEKVQLGNEPSIMPGDESTYQSYGVAWANLSNTPFRLYKHWTHEGGISTPFIMHYPAQINDKGVLRHSPGQLTDIMATVLDITGTEYPENYNGNKILPCEGKSLVPLFDSDERDKEMLFWEHEGNA
;
A
#
# COMPACT_ATOMS: atom_id res chain seq x y z
N LYS A 1 -7.08 -22.35 -6.74
CA LYS A 1 -7.34 -23.56 -5.90
C LYS A 1 -8.33 -24.50 -6.55
N LYS A 2 -9.62 -24.14 -6.71
CA LYS A 2 -10.64 -25.03 -7.33
C LYS A 2 -10.34 -25.46 -8.78
N ASN A 3 -9.65 -24.61 -9.54
CA ASN A 3 -9.31 -24.87 -10.94
C ASN A 3 -7.84 -25.32 -11.12
N ASP A 4 -7.15 -25.75 -10.06
CA ASP A 4 -5.75 -26.21 -10.10
C ASP A 4 -4.70 -25.21 -10.65
N MET A 5 -5.06 -23.94 -10.76
CA MET A 5 -4.14 -22.89 -11.25
C MET A 5 -3.29 -22.22 -10.17
N LEU A 6 -3.53 -22.50 -8.88
CA LEU A 6 -2.89 -21.73 -7.81
C LEU A 6 -1.38 -21.81 -7.86
N ASP A 7 -0.84 -23.01 -8.10
CA ASP A 7 0.61 -23.22 -8.08
C ASP A 7 1.30 -22.39 -9.16
N ASN A 8 0.65 -22.26 -10.33
CA ASN A 8 1.12 -21.40 -11.41
C ASN A 8 0.48 -19.99 -11.41
N THR A 9 0.12 -19.45 -10.25
CA THR A 9 -0.38 -18.08 -10.10
C THR A 9 0.52 -17.31 -9.15
N LEU A 10 1.15 -16.24 -9.63
CA LEU A 10 1.78 -15.24 -8.77
C LEU A 10 0.69 -14.43 -8.06
N ILE A 11 0.71 -14.46 -6.73
CA ILE A 11 -0.11 -13.61 -5.87
C ILE A 11 0.83 -12.65 -5.16
N MET A 12 0.53 -11.36 -5.26
CA MET A 12 1.21 -10.28 -4.55
C MET A 12 0.20 -9.56 -3.69
N PHE A 13 0.51 -9.40 -2.40
CA PHE A 13 -0.29 -8.61 -1.48
C PHE A 13 0.57 -7.50 -0.89
N LEU A 14 0.04 -6.29 -0.88
CA LEU A 14 0.66 -5.12 -0.28
C LEU A 14 -0.36 -4.15 0.30
N ALA A 15 0.08 -3.34 1.25
CA ALA A 15 -0.56 -2.06 1.54
C ALA A 15 0.08 -0.95 0.69
N ASP A 16 -0.70 0.06 0.33
CA ASP A 16 -0.28 1.18 -0.53
C ASP A 16 0.54 2.24 0.21
N ASN A 17 0.36 2.36 1.52
CA ASN A 17 1.15 3.20 2.44
C ASN A 17 1.02 2.69 3.88
N GLY A 18 1.73 3.33 4.80
CA GLY A 18 1.62 3.06 6.23
C GLY A 18 0.24 3.37 6.81
N GLY A 19 0.02 3.05 8.10
CA GLY A 19 -1.24 3.32 8.78
C GLY A 19 -1.68 4.80 8.68
N CYS A 20 -2.99 5.09 8.68
CA CYS A 20 -3.53 6.42 8.50
C CYS A 20 -3.75 7.17 9.84
N ALA A 21 -3.06 8.28 10.06
CA ALA A 21 -3.23 9.04 11.30
C ALA A 21 -4.23 10.20 11.20
N GLU A 22 -4.98 10.29 10.11
CA GLU A 22 -5.97 11.36 9.93
C GLU A 22 -7.01 11.27 11.05
N GLU A 23 -7.19 12.33 11.83
CA GLU A 23 -8.25 12.45 12.84
C GLU A 23 -9.45 13.15 12.21
N LEU A 24 -10.64 12.59 12.41
CA LEU A 24 -11.87 13.26 12.00
C LEU A 24 -12.32 14.18 13.13
N ILE A 25 -12.01 15.46 12.99
CA ILE A 25 -12.44 16.48 13.95
C ILE A 25 -13.91 16.84 13.65
N PRO A 26 -14.76 17.05 14.68
CA PRO A 26 -16.15 17.47 14.50
C PRO A 26 -16.29 18.71 13.59
N PRO A 27 -17.44 18.85 12.91
CA PRO A 27 -17.64 19.84 11.85
C PRO A 27 -17.38 21.26 12.34
N GLY A 28 -16.33 21.91 11.79
CA GLY A 28 -16.01 23.31 12.07
C GLY A 28 -14.53 23.64 12.26
N LYS A 29 -13.65 22.65 12.41
CA LYS A 29 -12.19 22.84 12.44
C LYS A 29 -11.50 21.75 11.62
N GLY A 30 -10.72 22.13 10.60
CA GLY A 30 -9.90 21.21 9.80
C GLY A 30 -10.09 21.32 8.28
N PHE A 31 -9.10 20.83 7.53
CA PHE A 31 -9.00 20.88 6.06
C PHE A 31 -10.08 20.08 5.30
N LEU A 32 -10.90 19.32 6.01
CA LEU A 32 -11.69 18.22 5.47
C LEU A 32 -13.20 18.50 5.37
N LYS A 33 -13.59 19.77 5.53
CA LYS A 33 -15.00 20.20 5.53
C LYS A 33 -15.66 19.84 4.18
N GLY A 34 -16.57 18.86 4.20
CA GLY A 34 -17.48 18.54 3.10
C GLY A 34 -16.94 17.62 1.99
N ARG A 35 -15.79 16.93 2.19
CA ARG A 35 -15.22 16.05 1.14
C ARG A 35 -15.03 14.58 1.50
N ILE A 36 -15.06 14.19 2.78
CA ILE A 36 -14.77 12.79 3.15
C ILE A 36 -16.00 11.95 3.46
N ALA A 37 -17.05 12.54 4.03
CA ALA A 37 -18.22 11.81 4.48
C ALA A 37 -19.51 12.43 3.95
N HIS A 38 -20.50 11.56 3.66
CA HIS A 38 -21.86 11.98 3.40
C HIS A 38 -22.49 12.50 4.70
N GLU A 39 -23.27 13.59 4.61
CA GLU A 39 -23.95 14.15 5.78
C GLU A 39 -25.13 13.27 6.24
N TYR A 40 -25.70 12.50 5.31
CA TYR A 40 -26.82 11.61 5.55
C TYR A 40 -26.57 10.22 4.98
N THR A 41 -27.13 9.21 5.63
CA THR A 41 -27.22 7.84 5.11
C THR A 41 -28.16 7.77 3.91
N LYS A 42 -28.17 6.63 3.20
CA LYS A 42 -29.12 6.36 2.11
C LYS A 42 -30.58 6.43 2.54
N THR A 43 -30.88 6.21 3.82
CA THR A 43 -32.23 6.25 4.40
C THR A 43 -32.58 7.62 5.00
N GLY A 44 -31.65 8.59 4.96
CA GLY A 44 -31.88 9.97 5.42
C GLY A 44 -31.54 10.22 6.89
N GLU A 45 -30.89 9.28 7.57
CA GLU A 45 -30.40 9.50 8.94
C GLU A 45 -29.13 10.35 8.91
N LYS A 46 -28.94 11.20 9.92
CA LYS A 46 -27.75 12.05 9.99
C LYS A 46 -26.53 11.21 10.40
N VAL A 47 -25.44 11.35 9.66
CA VAL A 47 -24.18 10.67 9.97
C VAL A 47 -23.47 11.35 11.13
N GLN A 48 -23.07 10.56 12.12
CA GLN A 48 -22.27 10.97 13.26
C GLN A 48 -20.79 10.90 12.89
N LEU A 49 -20.14 12.06 12.82
CA LEU A 49 -18.74 12.18 12.40
C LEU A 49 -17.83 12.43 13.61
N GLY A 50 -16.69 11.75 13.63
CA GLY A 50 -15.57 12.09 14.49
C GLY A 50 -15.10 10.96 15.40
N ASN A 51 -13.85 11.06 15.82
CA ASN A 51 -13.16 10.04 16.61
C ASN A 51 -13.51 10.12 18.11
N GLU A 52 -14.81 10.16 18.42
CA GLU A 52 -15.30 10.27 19.79
C GLU A 52 -15.61 8.88 20.36
N PRO A 53 -15.11 8.51 21.55
CA PRO A 53 -15.34 7.18 22.14
C PRO A 53 -16.81 6.81 22.34
N SER A 54 -17.71 7.80 22.39
CA SER A 54 -19.15 7.59 22.49
C SER A 54 -19.81 7.16 21.18
N ILE A 55 -19.13 7.29 20.05
CA ILE A 55 -19.62 6.89 18.74
C ILE A 55 -19.04 5.51 18.46
N MET A 56 -19.88 4.51 18.18
CA MET A 56 -19.43 3.17 17.80
C MET A 56 -19.13 3.15 16.28
N PRO A 57 -17.91 2.82 15.83
CA PRO A 57 -17.63 2.74 14.39
C PRO A 57 -18.23 1.47 13.78
N GLY A 58 -18.70 1.57 12.53
CA GLY A 58 -18.90 0.41 11.65
C GLY A 58 -20.15 0.46 10.79
N ASP A 59 -21.26 0.99 11.31
CA ASP A 59 -22.50 1.13 10.53
C ASP A 59 -22.54 2.44 9.73
N GLU A 60 -23.48 2.51 8.77
CA GLU A 60 -23.61 3.63 7.82
C GLU A 60 -23.89 4.98 8.49
N SER A 61 -24.46 4.99 9.70
CA SER A 61 -24.79 6.22 10.44
C SER A 61 -23.58 6.83 11.16
N THR A 62 -22.39 6.24 11.04
CA THR A 62 -21.17 6.71 11.69
C THR A 62 -20.02 6.86 10.70
N TYR A 63 -19.13 7.81 10.96
CA TYR A 63 -17.96 8.03 10.13
C TYR A 63 -16.78 8.48 11.00
N GLN A 64 -15.83 7.56 11.17
CA GLN A 64 -14.67 7.70 12.06
C GLN A 64 -13.41 7.21 11.36
N SER A 65 -12.27 7.72 11.78
CA SER A 65 -11.00 7.03 11.56
C SER A 65 -10.56 6.34 12.85
N TYR A 66 -9.53 5.52 12.77
CA TYR A 66 -8.88 4.93 13.96
C TYR A 66 -7.82 5.84 14.61
N GLY A 67 -7.47 6.99 14.01
CA GLY A 67 -6.67 8.01 14.67
C GLY A 67 -5.17 7.71 14.88
N VAL A 68 -4.48 8.68 15.48
CA VAL A 68 -3.00 8.74 15.56
C VAL A 68 -2.42 7.61 16.40
N ALA A 69 -3.05 7.25 17.51
CA ALA A 69 -2.54 6.21 18.40
C ALA A 69 -2.50 4.84 17.73
N TRP A 70 -3.59 4.48 17.02
CA TRP A 70 -3.67 3.22 16.28
C TRP A 70 -2.78 3.22 15.04
N ALA A 71 -2.62 4.37 14.37
CA ALA A 71 -1.65 4.51 13.29
C ALA A 71 -0.21 4.23 13.78
N ASN A 72 0.20 4.81 14.92
CA ASN A 72 1.51 4.50 15.50
C ASN A 72 1.65 3.02 15.87
N LEU A 73 0.61 2.40 16.44
CA LEU A 73 0.64 0.98 16.75
C LEU A 73 0.83 0.13 15.49
N SER A 74 0.08 0.42 14.41
CA SER A 74 0.19 -0.31 13.14
C SER A 74 1.57 -0.19 12.50
N ASN A 75 2.27 0.91 12.72
CA ASN A 75 3.56 1.19 12.10
C ASN A 75 4.76 0.91 13.03
N THR A 76 4.54 0.49 14.28
CA THR A 76 5.62 0.18 15.23
C THR A 76 6.53 -0.92 14.66
N PRO A 77 7.87 -0.77 14.72
CA PRO A 77 8.64 0.24 15.45
C PRO A 77 9.01 1.49 14.63
N PHE A 78 8.48 1.62 13.42
CA PHE A 78 8.86 2.67 12.50
C PHE A 78 8.25 4.03 12.85
N ARG A 79 8.96 5.09 12.45
CA ARG A 79 8.58 6.47 12.74
C ARG A 79 7.47 6.93 11.79
N LEU A 80 6.42 7.53 12.36
CA LEU A 80 5.28 8.14 11.65
C LEU A 80 4.41 7.13 10.90
N TYR A 81 3.76 7.55 9.82
CA TYR A 81 2.57 6.94 9.23
C TYR A 81 2.33 7.48 7.81
N LYS A 82 1.23 7.07 7.15
CA LYS A 82 0.76 7.62 5.85
C LYS A 82 1.00 9.14 5.78
N HIS A 83 1.39 9.61 4.59
CA HIS A 83 1.79 10.99 4.25
C HIS A 83 3.28 11.31 4.49
N TRP A 84 3.98 10.59 5.37
CA TRP A 84 5.39 10.87 5.67
C TRP A 84 6.34 9.95 4.91
N THR A 85 7.52 10.45 4.52
CA THR A 85 8.60 9.66 3.89
C THR A 85 9.43 8.83 4.89
N HIS A 86 9.08 8.89 6.18
CA HIS A 86 9.69 8.03 7.19
C HIS A 86 9.16 6.60 7.05
N GLU A 87 9.86 5.60 7.57
CA GLU A 87 9.55 4.19 7.36
C GLU A 87 8.13 3.81 7.80
N GLY A 88 7.53 4.51 8.77
CA GLY A 88 6.16 4.26 9.18
C GLY A 88 5.13 4.66 8.11
N GLY A 89 5.49 5.51 7.15
CA GLY A 89 4.66 5.87 5.99
C GLY A 89 4.97 5.10 4.71
N ILE A 90 6.22 4.63 4.53
CA ILE A 90 6.70 4.03 3.27
C ILE A 90 7.07 2.54 3.36
N SER A 91 7.23 1.98 4.56
CA SER A 91 7.48 0.55 4.75
C SER A 91 6.17 -0.18 4.98
N THR A 92 5.71 -0.88 3.95
CA THR A 92 4.43 -1.60 3.98
C THR A 92 4.65 -3.12 3.94
N PRO A 93 3.72 -3.92 4.50
CA PRO A 93 3.79 -5.36 4.36
C PRO A 93 3.72 -5.74 2.87
N PHE A 94 4.62 -6.63 2.44
CA PHE A 94 4.60 -7.20 1.10
C PHE A 94 4.76 -8.72 1.18
N ILE A 95 3.82 -9.44 0.57
CA ILE A 95 3.81 -10.91 0.53
C ILE A 95 3.72 -11.36 -0.92
N MET A 96 4.66 -12.22 -1.33
CA MET A 96 4.62 -12.92 -2.61
C MET A 96 4.37 -14.41 -2.38
N HIS A 97 3.49 -14.98 -3.20
CA HIS A 97 3.19 -16.40 -3.19
C HIS A 97 3.10 -16.88 -4.64
N TYR A 98 4.05 -17.73 -5.03
CA TYR A 98 4.10 -18.32 -6.37
C TYR A 98 4.71 -19.73 -6.33
N PRO A 99 3.94 -20.77 -5.98
CA PRO A 99 4.48 -22.10 -5.66
C PRO A 99 5.27 -22.78 -6.79
N ALA A 100 4.99 -22.45 -8.04
CA ALA A 100 5.74 -22.99 -9.19
C ALA A 100 7.17 -22.45 -9.31
N GLN A 101 7.49 -21.32 -8.68
CA GLN A 101 8.81 -20.66 -8.78
C GLN A 101 9.45 -20.36 -7.42
N ILE A 102 8.66 -20.17 -6.36
CA ILE A 102 9.15 -19.92 -5.00
C ILE A 102 9.02 -21.22 -4.20
N ASN A 103 10.15 -21.86 -3.94
CA ASN A 103 10.22 -23.12 -3.18
C ASN A 103 10.12 -22.89 -1.66
N ASP A 104 10.65 -21.77 -1.20
CA ASP A 104 10.64 -21.36 0.20
C ASP A 104 9.21 -21.10 0.72
N LYS A 105 8.97 -21.46 1.99
CA LYS A 105 7.67 -21.26 2.64
C LYS A 105 7.84 -20.51 3.96
N GLY A 106 7.15 -19.37 4.07
CA GLY A 106 7.15 -18.56 5.30
C GLY A 106 8.49 -17.91 5.63
N VAL A 107 9.39 -17.79 4.64
CA VAL A 107 10.68 -17.14 4.83
C VAL A 107 10.51 -15.63 4.68
N LEU A 108 11.21 -14.86 5.52
CA LEU A 108 11.29 -13.41 5.42
C LEU A 108 12.48 -13.03 4.56
N ARG A 109 12.27 -12.06 3.66
CA ARG A 109 13.33 -11.37 2.91
C ARG A 109 13.46 -9.97 3.49
N HIS A 110 14.67 -9.57 3.83
CA HIS A 110 14.99 -8.26 4.40
C HIS A 110 15.50 -7.27 3.34
N SER A 111 15.88 -7.76 2.16
CA SER A 111 16.19 -6.92 1.01
C SER A 111 15.01 -6.01 0.67
N PRO A 112 15.19 -4.69 0.64
CA PRO A 112 14.07 -3.78 0.40
C PRO A 112 13.65 -3.78 -1.08
N GLY A 113 12.35 -3.56 -1.29
CA GLY A 113 11.73 -3.37 -2.59
C GLY A 113 10.98 -2.04 -2.66
N GLN A 114 10.66 -1.60 -3.87
CA GLN A 114 9.83 -0.43 -4.12
C GLN A 114 8.70 -0.79 -5.08
N LEU A 115 7.60 -0.06 -5.03
CA LEU A 115 6.41 -0.34 -5.83
C LEU A 115 6.69 -0.51 -7.34
N THR A 116 7.64 0.27 -7.89
CA THR A 116 8.06 0.19 -9.30
C THR A 116 8.63 -1.19 -9.67
N ASP A 117 9.17 -1.93 -8.72
CA ASP A 117 9.72 -3.28 -8.90
C ASP A 117 8.65 -4.31 -9.26
N ILE A 118 7.38 -4.07 -8.90
CA ILE A 118 6.27 -4.97 -9.23
C ILE A 118 6.10 -5.09 -10.74
N MET A 119 6.13 -3.97 -11.47
CA MET A 119 6.04 -3.98 -12.92
C MET A 119 7.20 -4.77 -13.54
N ALA A 120 8.43 -4.48 -13.11
CA ALA A 120 9.62 -5.19 -13.60
C ALA A 120 9.55 -6.71 -13.32
N THR A 121 9.04 -7.10 -12.15
CA THR A 121 8.87 -8.51 -11.76
C THR A 121 7.83 -9.22 -12.61
N VAL A 122 6.70 -8.56 -12.91
CA VAL A 122 5.66 -9.13 -13.78
C VAL A 122 6.21 -9.35 -15.19
N LEU A 123 6.91 -8.36 -15.75
CA LEU A 123 7.51 -8.45 -17.09
C LEU A 123 8.53 -9.59 -17.20
N ASP A 124 9.38 -9.75 -16.18
CA ASP A 124 10.39 -10.81 -16.09
C ASP A 124 9.73 -12.20 -16.08
N ILE A 125 8.72 -12.39 -15.21
CA ILE A 125 7.99 -13.66 -15.10
C ILE A 125 7.23 -14.01 -16.39
N THR A 126 6.64 -13.02 -17.06
CA THR A 126 5.89 -13.25 -18.29
C THR A 126 6.76 -13.26 -19.55
N GLY A 127 8.05 -12.93 -19.44
CA GLY A 127 8.94 -12.72 -20.58
C GLY A 127 8.47 -11.61 -21.53
N THR A 128 7.70 -10.65 -21.02
CA THR A 128 7.11 -9.57 -21.83
C THR A 128 8.04 -8.38 -21.89
N GLU A 129 8.23 -7.82 -23.08
CA GLU A 129 9.01 -6.60 -23.27
C GLU A 129 8.20 -5.36 -22.87
N TYR A 130 8.82 -4.46 -22.09
CA TYR A 130 8.22 -3.16 -21.80
C TYR A 130 8.42 -2.22 -22.99
N PRO A 131 7.35 -1.60 -23.52
CA PRO A 131 7.44 -0.83 -24.75
C PRO A 131 8.10 0.54 -24.53
N GLU A 132 8.80 1.05 -25.55
CA GLU A 132 9.26 2.45 -25.56
C GLU A 132 8.14 3.44 -25.94
N ASN A 133 7.13 2.95 -26.67
CA ASN A 133 6.01 3.74 -27.16
C ASN A 133 4.68 3.00 -26.97
N TYR A 134 3.63 3.72 -26.57
CA TYR A 134 2.28 3.18 -26.43
C TYR A 134 1.26 4.15 -27.04
N ASN A 135 0.41 3.64 -27.94
CA ASN A 135 -0.59 4.42 -28.69
C ASN A 135 0.00 5.68 -29.37
N GLY A 136 1.17 5.55 -29.98
CA GLY A 136 1.86 6.64 -30.69
C GLY A 136 2.58 7.65 -29.79
N ASN A 137 2.60 7.45 -28.47
CA ASN A 137 3.29 8.33 -27.52
C ASN A 137 4.52 7.63 -26.95
N LYS A 138 5.64 8.35 -26.83
CA LYS A 138 6.79 7.89 -26.05
C LYS A 138 6.41 7.85 -24.57
N ILE A 139 6.69 6.73 -23.91
CA ILE A 139 6.40 6.55 -22.49
C ILE A 139 7.68 6.60 -21.64
N LEU A 140 7.52 6.75 -20.33
CA LEU A 140 8.63 6.67 -19.38
C LEU A 140 9.19 5.24 -19.37
N PRO A 141 10.52 5.07 -19.23
CA PRO A 141 11.13 3.75 -19.13
C PRO A 141 10.65 3.01 -17.88
N CYS A 142 10.75 1.68 -17.89
CA CYS A 142 10.53 0.90 -16.67
C CYS A 142 11.70 1.17 -15.69
N GLU A 143 11.41 1.76 -14.53
CA GLU A 143 12.42 2.15 -13.54
C GLU A 143 12.71 1.06 -12.50
N GLY A 144 11.78 0.12 -12.33
CA GLY A 144 11.90 -0.97 -11.37
C GLY A 144 12.97 -1.98 -11.74
N LYS A 145 13.40 -2.76 -10.75
CA LYS A 145 14.23 -3.96 -10.95
C LYS A 145 13.40 -5.19 -10.58
N SER A 146 13.57 -6.30 -11.27
CA SER A 146 12.83 -7.53 -10.93
C SER A 146 13.14 -8.00 -9.50
N LEU A 147 12.14 -8.59 -8.85
CA LEU A 147 12.25 -9.25 -7.54
C LEU A 147 12.44 -10.77 -7.69
N VAL A 148 12.44 -11.33 -8.90
CA VAL A 148 12.69 -12.75 -9.15
C VAL A 148 13.97 -13.27 -8.47
N PRO A 149 15.11 -12.54 -8.44
CA PRO A 149 16.31 -13.00 -7.73
C PRO A 149 16.08 -13.25 -6.22
N LEU A 150 15.09 -12.57 -5.63
CA LEU A 150 14.74 -12.76 -4.22
C LEU A 150 13.92 -14.04 -3.96
N PHE A 151 13.54 -14.79 -5.00
CA PHE A 151 12.80 -16.04 -4.82
C PHE A 151 13.66 -17.12 -4.16
N ASP A 152 14.94 -17.20 -4.53
CA ASP A 152 15.89 -18.20 -4.03
C ASP A 152 16.97 -17.62 -3.10
N SER A 153 17.06 -16.30 -2.97
CA SER A 153 18.05 -15.62 -2.12
C SER A 153 17.47 -14.38 -1.44
N ASP A 154 18.16 -13.81 -0.45
CA ASP A 154 17.85 -12.49 0.13
C ASP A 154 18.91 -11.46 -0.28
N GLU A 155 19.39 -11.56 -1.52
CA GLU A 155 20.39 -10.67 -2.09
C GLU A 155 19.83 -9.99 -3.34
N ARG A 156 20.11 -8.70 -3.48
CA ARG A 156 19.64 -7.92 -4.62
C ARG A 156 20.59 -6.80 -4.98
N ASP A 157 20.76 -6.62 -6.28
CA ASP A 157 21.45 -5.50 -6.88
C ASP A 157 20.48 -4.34 -7.14
N LYS A 158 20.19 -3.56 -6.10
CA LYS A 158 19.48 -2.27 -6.20
C LYS A 158 20.12 -1.27 -5.24
N GLU A 159 20.94 -0.39 -5.78
CA GLU A 159 21.79 0.50 -4.99
C GLU A 159 21.01 1.57 -4.23
N MET A 160 19.89 2.05 -4.78
CA MET A 160 19.15 3.20 -4.23
C MET A 160 17.64 3.02 -4.35
N LEU A 161 16.94 3.58 -3.37
CA LEU A 161 15.49 3.71 -3.34
C LEU A 161 15.17 5.19 -3.12
N PHE A 162 14.15 5.70 -3.81
CA PHE A 162 13.85 7.13 -3.84
C PHE A 162 12.40 7.40 -3.44
N TRP A 163 12.19 8.41 -2.60
CA TRP A 163 10.88 8.93 -2.22
C TRP A 163 10.90 10.46 -2.28
N GLU A 164 9.78 11.04 -2.68
CA GLU A 164 9.50 12.46 -2.57
C GLU A 164 8.01 12.59 -2.25
N HIS A 165 7.69 13.39 -1.24
CA HIS A 165 6.30 13.69 -0.92
C HIS A 165 6.16 15.15 -0.49
N GLU A 166 5.56 15.97 -1.36
CA GLU A 166 5.22 17.37 -1.11
C GLU A 166 6.44 18.24 -0.68
N GLY A 167 7.60 17.99 -1.29
CA GLY A 167 8.86 18.68 -0.99
C GLY A 167 9.60 18.11 0.22
N ASN A 168 9.13 17.02 0.81
CA ASN A 168 9.87 16.26 1.81
C ASN A 168 10.53 15.06 1.12
N ALA A 169 11.85 15.05 1.11
CA ALA A 169 12.69 13.90 0.74
C ALA A 169 13.24 13.29 2.04
#